data_AF-A0A6C0U5N7-F1
#
_entry.id   AF-A0A6C0U5N7-F1
#
_cell.length_a   1.000
_cell.length_b   1.000
_cell.length_c   1.000
_cell.angle_alpha   90.00
_cell.angle_beta   90.00
_cell.angle_gamma   90.00
#
_symmetry.space_group_name_H-M   'P 1'
#
loop_
_entity.id
_entity.type
_entity.pdbx_description
1 polymer ?
#
loop_
_entity_poly.entity_id
_entity_poly.type
_entity_poly.pdbx_seq_one_letter_code
_entity_poly.pdbx_strand_id
1 'polypeptide(L)'
;MTSDLEQLLDDAANYVVSAHTTFDMNIRYAKRLRAAADVVAAEWSYIHEKLPPEGEPVIGWHPNWICDDFNPRGIRECFRFGDGTEWHNARWNDSQDCYETDKEAPKAWRPYPVAPRSTS
;
A
#
# COMPACT_ATOMS: atom_id res chain seq x y z
N MET A 1 -8.60 -42.88 41.00
CA MET A 1 -7.30 -42.68 40.32
C MET A 1 -7.55 -42.64 38.82
N THR A 2 -8.18 -41.55 38.34
CA THR A 2 -8.51 -41.35 36.92
C THR A 2 -8.24 -39.91 36.46
N SER A 3 -7.90 -38.99 37.37
CA SER A 3 -7.73 -37.56 37.04
C SER A 3 -6.45 -37.25 36.25
N ASP A 4 -5.37 -38.00 36.46
CA ASP A 4 -4.07 -37.64 35.89
C ASP A 4 -4.02 -37.86 34.37
N LEU A 5 -4.78 -38.85 33.87
CA LEU A 5 -4.86 -39.15 32.44
C LEU A 5 -5.80 -38.17 31.70
N GLU A 6 -6.88 -37.76 32.36
CA GLU A 6 -7.81 -36.74 31.84
C GLU A 6 -7.12 -35.37 31.77
N GLN A 7 -6.35 -34.99 32.80
CA GLN A 7 -5.56 -33.76 32.81
C GLN A 7 -4.52 -33.73 31.69
N LEU A 8 -3.83 -34.85 31.44
CA LEU A 8 -2.86 -34.97 30.35
C LEU A 8 -3.50 -34.83 28.96
N LEU A 9 -4.74 -35.33 28.79
CA LEU A 9 -5.48 -35.21 27.54
C LEU A 9 -5.96 -33.77 27.30
N ASP A 10 -6.43 -33.08 28.34
CA ASP A 10 -6.83 -31.68 28.26
C ASP A 10 -5.62 -30.76 27.99
N ASP A 11 -4.49 -31.01 28.65
CA ASP A 11 -3.26 -30.25 28.42
C ASP A 11 -2.73 -30.46 27.00
N ALA A 12 -2.79 -31.69 26.47
CA ALA A 12 -2.42 -31.99 25.09
C ALA A 12 -3.36 -31.30 24.09
N ALA A 13 -4.67 -31.31 24.35
CA ALA A 13 -5.65 -30.62 23.51
C ALA A 13 -5.42 -29.10 23.50
N ASN A 14 -5.16 -28.50 24.67
CA ASN A 14 -4.86 -27.08 24.81
C ASN A 14 -3.54 -26.70 24.12
N TYR A 15 -2.52 -27.56 24.20
CA TYR A 15 -1.25 -27.35 23.48
C TYR A 15 -1.44 -27.40 21.97
N VAL A 16 -2.21 -28.37 21.45
CA VAL A 16 -2.50 -28.50 20.02
C VAL A 16 -3.32 -27.30 19.50
N VAL A 17 -4.28 -26.80 20.27
CA VAL A 17 -5.06 -25.59 19.93
C VAL A 17 -4.17 -24.35 19.93
N SER A 18 -3.31 -24.19 20.94
CA SER A 18 -2.36 -23.07 21.03
C SER A 18 -1.35 -23.07 19.87
N ALA A 19 -0.82 -24.24 19.50
CA ALA A 19 0.09 -24.41 18.39
C ALA A 19 -0.58 -24.09 17.03
N HIS A 20 -1.82 -24.55 16.81
CA HIS A 20 -2.59 -24.18 15.61
C HIS A 20 -2.86 -22.68 15.54
N THR A 21 -3.25 -22.06 16.67
CA THR A 21 -3.50 -20.62 16.73
C THR A 21 -2.23 -19.82 16.40
N THR A 22 -1.09 -20.25 16.92
CA THR A 22 0.22 -19.63 16.65
C THR A 22 0.64 -19.81 15.19
N PHE A 23 0.43 -20.99 14.62
CA PHE A 23 0.71 -21.27 13.21
C PHE A 23 -0.19 -20.43 12.27
N ASP A 24 -1.48 -20.33 12.59
CA ASP A 24 -2.43 -19.50 11.84
C ASP A 24 -2.09 -18.01 11.93
N MET A 25 -1.67 -17.53 13.12
CA MET A 25 -1.17 -16.16 13.27
C MET A 25 0.10 -15.93 12.44
N ASN A 26 1.04 -16.87 12.43
CA ASN A 26 2.26 -16.77 11.64
C ASN A 26 1.98 -16.77 10.13
N ILE A 27 1.03 -17.58 9.66
CA ILE A 27 0.57 -17.56 8.26
C ILE A 27 -0.07 -16.21 7.92
N ARG A 28 -0.94 -15.68 8.79
CA ARG A 28 -1.58 -14.37 8.60
C ARG A 28 -0.53 -13.25 8.55
N TYR A 29 0.46 -13.31 9.44
CA TYR A 29 1.57 -12.36 9.48
C TYR A 29 2.42 -12.45 8.20
N ALA A 30 2.79 -13.64 7.75
CA ALA A 30 3.53 -13.85 6.51
C ALA A 30 2.76 -13.35 5.27
N LYS A 31 1.44 -13.55 5.21
CA LYS A 31 0.58 -13.02 4.14
C LYS A 31 0.53 -11.49 4.15
N ARG A 32 0.46 -10.86 5.34
CA ARG A 32 0.51 -9.40 5.49
C ARG A 32 1.87 -8.83 5.10
N LEU A 33 2.95 -9.48 5.52
CA LEU A 33 4.30 -9.12 5.11
C LEU A 33 4.50 -9.26 3.61
N ARG A 34 3.94 -10.30 2.98
CA ARG A 34 3.99 -10.47 1.53
C ARG A 34 3.21 -9.37 0.80
N ALA A 35 1.99 -9.06 1.25
CA ALA A 35 1.21 -7.96 0.68
C ALA A 35 1.91 -6.60 0.86
N ALA A 36 2.52 -6.35 2.03
CA ALA A 36 3.32 -5.15 2.28
C ALA A 36 4.61 -5.13 1.42
N ALA A 37 5.24 -6.27 1.21
CA ALA A 37 6.41 -6.39 0.33
C ALA A 37 6.04 -6.18 -1.14
N ASP A 38 4.91 -6.73 -1.60
CA ASP A 38 4.39 -6.50 -2.96
C ASP A 38 3.99 -5.02 -3.15
N VAL A 39 3.53 -4.34 -2.09
CA VAL A 39 3.29 -2.89 -2.04
C VAL A 39 4.59 -2.08 -2.14
N VAL A 40 5.64 -2.49 -1.42
CA VAL A 40 6.97 -1.85 -1.48
C VAL A 40 7.63 -2.12 -2.84
N ALA A 41 7.36 -3.29 -3.44
CA ALA A 41 7.91 -3.76 -4.69
C ALA A 41 7.08 -3.37 -5.92
N ALA A 42 6.01 -2.59 -5.79
CA ALA A 42 5.30 -2.03 -6.95
C ALA A 42 6.28 -1.12 -7.73
N GLU A 43 6.81 -1.69 -8.81
CA GLU A 43 7.85 -1.10 -9.64
C GLU A 43 7.32 0.16 -10.31
N TRP A 44 8.12 1.23 -10.28
CA TRP A 44 7.77 2.48 -10.95
C TRP A 44 7.76 2.27 -12.46
N SER A 45 6.66 2.64 -13.11
CA SER A 45 6.53 2.63 -14.56
C SER A 45 6.70 4.05 -15.10
N TYR A 46 7.58 4.27 -16.07
CA TYR A 46 7.69 5.58 -16.70
C TYR A 46 6.52 5.85 -17.64
N ILE A 47 6.00 7.08 -17.63
CA ILE A 47 4.79 7.42 -18.41
C ILE A 47 4.97 7.29 -19.92
N HIS A 48 6.21 7.40 -20.42
CA HIS A 48 6.53 7.26 -21.83
C HIS A 48 6.59 5.79 -22.28
N GLU A 49 6.74 4.85 -21.34
CA GLU A 49 6.73 3.40 -21.60
C GLU A 49 5.33 2.83 -21.43
N LYS A 50 4.66 3.24 -20.34
CA LYS A 50 3.36 2.72 -19.96
C LYS A 50 2.56 3.80 -19.25
N LEU A 51 1.39 4.09 -19.78
CA LEU A 51 0.43 4.98 -19.11
C LEU A 51 -0.44 4.20 -18.11
N PRO A 52 -0.86 4.82 -17.00
CA PRO A 52 -1.81 4.22 -16.08
C PRO A 52 -3.21 4.11 -16.69
N PRO A 53 -4.09 3.27 -16.13
CA PRO A 53 -5.51 3.28 -16.46
C PRO A 53 -6.08 4.70 -16.37
N GLU A 54 -6.97 5.03 -17.30
CA GLU A 54 -7.68 6.30 -17.26
C GLU A 54 -8.73 6.29 -16.16
N GLY A 55 -8.93 7.43 -15.49
CA GLY A 55 -9.97 7.57 -14.46
C GLY A 55 -9.63 6.88 -13.13
N GLU A 56 -8.43 6.35 -12.97
CA GLU A 56 -7.95 5.78 -11.70
C GLU A 56 -6.86 6.67 -11.09
N PRO A 57 -6.95 6.97 -9.78
CA PRO A 57 -5.87 7.68 -9.09
C PRO A 57 -4.65 6.76 -8.98
N VAL A 58 -3.47 7.34 -9.17
CA VAL A 58 -2.18 6.65 -9.05
C VAL A 58 -1.19 7.47 -8.24
N ILE A 59 -0.13 6.83 -7.78
CA ILE A 59 0.99 7.52 -7.13
C ILE A 59 1.97 7.93 -8.24
N GLY A 60 2.15 9.23 -8.45
CA GLY A 60 3.09 9.80 -9.41
C GLY A 60 4.36 10.33 -8.75
N TRP A 61 5.45 10.34 -9.51
CA TRP A 61 6.73 10.93 -9.13
C TRP A 61 7.26 11.84 -10.23
N HIS A 62 7.80 12.99 -9.84
CA HIS A 62 8.52 13.88 -10.74
C HIS A 62 9.69 14.56 -9.99
N PRO A 63 10.89 14.69 -10.59
CA PRO A 63 12.03 15.29 -9.91
C PRO A 63 11.82 16.77 -9.58
N ASN A 64 11.06 17.51 -10.40
CA ASN A 64 10.75 18.93 -10.13
C ASN A 64 9.71 19.11 -9.01
N TRP A 65 9.11 18.04 -8.50
CA TRP A 65 8.17 18.11 -7.38
C TRP A 65 8.85 17.99 -6.02
N ILE A 66 10.15 17.71 -5.99
CA ILE A 66 10.92 17.61 -4.76
C ILE A 66 10.96 18.99 -4.10
N CYS A 67 10.44 19.04 -2.88
CA CYS A 67 10.45 20.20 -2.02
C CYS A 67 10.80 19.71 -0.62
N ASP A 68 11.93 20.16 -0.07
CA ASP A 68 12.50 19.58 1.16
C ASP A 68 11.53 19.63 2.36
N ASP A 69 10.71 20.69 2.43
CA ASP A 69 9.80 20.92 3.56
C ASP A 69 8.45 20.19 3.41
N PHE A 70 7.89 20.13 2.20
CA PHE A 70 6.50 19.67 1.98
C PHE A 70 6.38 18.40 1.14
N ASN A 71 7.34 18.12 0.27
CA ASN A 71 7.35 16.93 -0.58
C ASN A 71 8.79 16.45 -0.88
N PRO A 72 9.54 15.99 0.13
CA PRO A 72 10.98 15.68 -0.03
C PRO A 72 11.23 14.51 -0.98
N ARG A 73 10.19 13.76 -1.35
CA ARG A 73 10.28 12.61 -2.24
C ARG A 73 9.80 12.91 -3.66
N GLY A 74 9.21 14.09 -3.90
CA GLY A 74 8.63 14.45 -5.20
C GLY A 74 7.48 13.54 -5.62
N ILE A 75 6.71 13.01 -4.66
CA ILE A 75 5.61 12.07 -4.90
C ILE A 75 4.29 12.80 -4.68
N ARG A 76 3.31 12.58 -5.56
CA ARG A 76 1.95 13.15 -5.46
C ARG A 76 0.91 12.11 -5.87
N GLU A 77 -0.33 12.28 -5.41
CA GLU A 77 -1.46 11.64 -6.07
C GLU A 77 -1.63 12.27 -7.46
N CYS A 78 -1.83 11.45 -8.48
CA CYS A 78 -2.01 11.87 -9.86
C CYS A 78 -3.24 11.18 -10.45
N PHE A 79 -3.94 11.88 -11.34
CA PHE A 79 -5.14 11.41 -11.98
C PHE A 79 -5.10 11.76 -13.47
N ARG A 80 -5.30 10.76 -14.34
CA ARG A 80 -5.52 10.98 -15.78
C ARG A 80 -7.02 11.07 -16.06
N PHE A 81 -7.42 12.03 -16.88
CA PHE A 81 -8.82 12.27 -17.20
C PHE A 81 -9.03 12.72 -18.65
N GLY A 82 -10.30 12.91 -19.04
CA GLY A 82 -10.71 13.32 -20.37
C GLY A 82 -10.78 12.14 -21.34
N ASP A 83 -9.74 12.01 -22.15
CA ASP A 83 -9.39 10.87 -23.01
C ASP A 83 -8.02 10.27 -22.61
N GLY A 84 -7.58 10.58 -21.38
CA GLY A 84 -6.27 10.26 -20.84
C GLY A 84 -5.13 11.18 -21.29
N THR A 85 -5.39 12.25 -22.05
CA THR A 85 -4.32 13.21 -22.42
C THR A 85 -3.99 14.21 -21.32
N GLU A 86 -4.92 14.45 -20.40
CA GLU A 86 -4.78 15.45 -19.34
C GLU A 86 -4.42 14.82 -17.99
N TRP A 87 -3.70 15.60 -17.18
CA TRP A 87 -3.26 15.22 -15.84
C TRP A 87 -3.74 16.21 -14.79
N HIS A 88 -4.06 15.69 -13.62
CA HIS A 88 -4.22 16.45 -12.40
C HIS A 88 -3.35 15.87 -11.28
N ASN A 89 -2.72 16.75 -10.50
CA ASN A 89 -1.99 16.38 -9.29
C ASN A 89 -2.17 17.46 -8.21
N ALA A 90 -2.02 17.09 -6.94
CA ALA A 90 -2.12 18.01 -5.81
C ALA A 90 -0.75 18.62 -5.48
N ARG A 91 -0.58 19.93 -5.71
CA ARG A 91 0.63 20.70 -5.42
C ARG A 91 0.42 21.57 -4.18
N TRP A 92 1.39 21.60 -3.28
CA TRP A 92 1.40 22.56 -2.18
C TRP A 92 1.73 23.98 -2.70
N ASN A 93 0.95 24.98 -2.28
CA ASN A 93 1.13 26.39 -2.62
C ASN A 93 1.45 27.20 -1.35
N ASP A 94 2.71 27.60 -1.20
CA ASP A 94 3.21 28.38 -0.06
C ASP A 94 2.53 29.76 0.10
N SER A 95 2.09 30.36 -1.01
CA SER A 95 1.48 31.70 -0.97
C SER A 95 0.07 31.69 -0.39
N GLN A 96 -0.62 30.55 -0.49
CA GLN A 96 -1.99 30.38 -0.01
C GLN A 96 -2.10 29.39 1.15
N ASP A 97 -0.98 28.81 1.59
CA ASP A 97 -0.90 27.82 2.67
C ASP A 97 -1.90 26.65 2.47
N CYS A 98 -2.03 26.19 1.22
CA CYS A 98 -3.01 25.18 0.83
C CYS A 98 -2.52 24.31 -0.34
N TYR A 99 -3.24 23.22 -0.60
CA TYR A 99 -3.05 22.43 -1.81
C TYR A 99 -3.89 22.99 -2.96
N GLU A 100 -3.29 23.06 -4.15
CA GLU A 100 -3.94 23.42 -5.39
C GLU A 100 -3.78 22.31 -6.44
N THR A 101 -4.62 22.37 -7.47
CA THR A 101 -4.55 21.46 -8.60
C THR A 101 -3.52 21.95 -9.62
N ASP A 102 -2.55 21.10 -9.93
CA ASP A 102 -1.56 21.27 -10.99
C ASP A 102 -1.85 20.29 -12.15
N LYS A 103 -1.35 20.61 -13.35
CA LYS A 103 -1.51 19.83 -14.58
C LYS A 103 -0.22 19.16 -15.07
N GLU A 104 0.90 19.37 -14.39
CA GLU A 104 2.16 18.70 -14.75
C GLU A 104 1.99 17.17 -14.65
N ALA A 105 2.45 16.45 -15.68
CA ALA A 105 2.43 15.00 -15.69
C ALA A 105 3.55 14.44 -14.80
N PRO A 106 3.33 13.31 -14.10
CA PRO A 106 4.43 12.62 -13.43
C PRO A 106 5.40 12.05 -14.46
N LYS A 107 6.67 11.89 -14.06
CA LYS A 107 7.68 11.21 -14.88
C LYS A 107 7.53 9.69 -14.80
N ALA A 108 7.20 9.20 -13.61
CA ALA A 108 6.90 7.80 -13.36
C ALA A 108 5.68 7.66 -12.44
N TRP A 109 4.98 6.53 -12.54
CA TRP A 109 3.81 6.24 -11.74
C TRP A 109 3.84 4.80 -11.21
N ARG A 110 3.03 4.54 -10.18
CA ARG A 110 2.72 3.20 -9.69
C ARG A 110 1.29 3.16 -9.15
N PRO A 111 0.63 1.99 -9.11
CA PRO A 111 -0.69 1.88 -8.52
C PRO A 111 -0.66 2.20 -7.02
N TYR A 112 -1.82 2.58 -6.48
CA TYR A 112 -1.99 2.65 -5.04
C TYR A 112 -1.75 1.28 -4.40
N PRO A 113 -1.14 1.23 -3.20
CA PRO A 113 -1.07 0.00 -2.43
C PRO A 113 -2.46 -0.55 -2.16
N VAL A 114 -2.66 -1.81 -2.48
CA VAL A 114 -3.92 -2.50 -2.16
C VAL A 114 -3.98 -2.67 -0.65
N ALA A 115 -5.02 -2.12 -0.02
CA ALA A 115 -5.26 -2.30 1.40
C ALA A 115 -5.35 -3.81 1.72
N PRO A 116 -4.74 -4.28 2.82
CA PRO A 116 -4.90 -5.68 3.22
C PRO A 116 -6.39 -5.98 3.43
N ARG A 117 -6.92 -6.97 2.73
CA ARG A 117 -8.32 -7.38 2.88
C ARG A 117 -8.59 -7.73 4.35
N SER A 118 -9.60 -7.14 4.95
CA SER A 118 -10.10 -7.60 6.26
C SER A 118 -10.67 -9.00 6.06
N THR A 119 -10.02 -10.01 6.61
CA THR A 119 -10.62 -11.33 6.75
C THR A 119 -11.63 -11.22 7.88
N SER A 120 -12.90 -11.00 7.51
CA SER A 120 -14.05 -11.18 8.40
C SER A 120 -14.22 -12.64 8.78
#